data_AF-Q8A4R2-F1
#
_entry.id   AF-Q8A4R2-F1
#
_cell.length_a   1.000
_cell.length_b   1.000
_cell.length_c   1.000
_cell.angle_alpha   90.00
_cell.angle_beta   90.00
_cell.angle_gamma   90.00
#
_symmetry.space_group_name_H-M   'P 1'
#
loop_
_entity.id
_entity.type
_entity.pdbx_description
1 polymer ?
#
loop_
_entity_poly.entity_id
_entity_poly.type
_entity_poly.pdbx_seq_one_letter_code
_entity_poly.pdbx_strand_id
1 'polypeptide(L)'
;MRKEVEQLALMGAMPDETDEPTDVLIDKYADLLGKITKPITLDEAHILIKLFPPTALYGIEWTLLHLIESVYPETEFIKYKELINECNSVEFREMLVQRLNNSQQNKVTNK
;
A
#
# COMPACT_ATOMS: atom_id res chain seq x y z
N MET A 1 -1.92 -13.78 9.56
CA MET A 1 -1.76 -12.31 9.67
C MET A 1 -0.46 -12.02 10.41
N ARG A 2 0.41 -11.16 9.88
CA ARG A 2 1.62 -10.69 10.60
C ARG A 2 1.25 -9.73 11.73
N LYS A 3 2.01 -9.74 12.83
CA LYS A 3 1.74 -8.87 14.00
C LYS A 3 1.88 -7.39 13.67
N GLU A 4 2.79 -7.06 12.76
CA GLU A 4 3.02 -5.72 12.25
C GLU A 4 1.78 -5.19 11.53
N VAL A 5 1.14 -6.03 10.71
CA VAL A 5 -0.09 -5.69 9.98
C VAL A 5 -1.26 -5.50 10.95
N GLU A 6 -1.38 -6.34 11.98
CA GLU A 6 -2.39 -6.17 13.03
C GLU A 6 -2.20 -4.86 13.79
N GLN A 7 -0.96 -4.50 14.13
CA GLN A 7 -0.66 -3.24 14.79
C GLN A 7 -0.97 -2.03 13.91
N LEU A 8 -0.62 -2.10 12.63
CA LEU A 8 -0.96 -1.05 11.66
C LEU A 8 -2.48 -0.91 11.49
N ALA A 9 -3.22 -2.03 11.47
CA ALA A 9 -4.68 -2.01 11.42
C ALA A 9 -5.30 -1.27 12.63
N LEU A 10 -4.72 -1.45 13.82
CA LEU A 10 -5.16 -0.75 15.04
C LEU A 10 -4.79 0.73 15.03
N MET A 11 -3.69 1.11 14.37
CA MET A 11 -3.26 2.50 14.24
C MET A 11 -4.12 3.28 13.24
N GLY A 12 -4.69 2.59 12.24
CA GLY A 12 -5.59 3.19 11.25
C GLY A 12 -4.83 3.87 10.11
N ALA A 13 -5.51 4.76 9.38
CA ALA A 13 -4.88 5.50 8.30
C ALA A 13 -3.69 6.32 8.82
N MET A 14 -2.62 6.40 8.02
CA MET A 14 -1.53 7.32 8.34
C MET A 14 -2.07 8.76 8.35
N PRO A 15 -1.56 9.60 9.26
CA PRO A 15 -1.90 11.03 9.26
C PRO A 15 -1.38 11.68 7.98
N ASP A 16 -2.11 12.69 7.51
CA ASP A 16 -1.71 13.50 6.37
C ASP A 16 -1.05 14.82 6.82
N GLU A 17 -0.64 15.67 5.87
CA GLU A 17 0.02 16.94 6.19
C GLU A 17 -0.82 17.89 7.07
N THR A 18 -2.15 17.73 7.07
CA THR A 18 -3.08 18.58 7.83
C THR A 18 -3.23 18.14 9.28
N ASP A 19 -2.83 16.91 9.62
CA ASP A 19 -2.95 16.34 10.96
C ASP A 19 -1.81 16.74 11.92
N GLU A 20 -0.77 17.45 11.42
CA GLU A 20 0.44 17.83 12.17
C GLU A 20 1.01 16.68 13.05
N PRO A 21 1.22 15.47 12.50
CA PRO A 21 1.71 14.32 13.26
C PRO A 21 3.12 14.55 13.82
N THR A 22 3.36 13.98 14.99
CA THR A 22 4.70 13.94 15.58
C THR A 22 5.61 13.00 14.79
N ASP A 23 6.90 13.34 14.65
CA ASP A 23 7.91 12.47 14.03
C ASP A 23 7.91 11.04 14.62
N VAL A 24 7.69 10.91 15.93
CA VAL A 24 7.61 9.61 16.63
C VAL A 24 6.49 8.70 16.07
N LEU A 25 5.38 9.28 15.64
CA LEU A 25 4.27 8.53 15.05
C LEU A 25 4.62 8.05 13.64
N ILE A 26 5.24 8.94 12.85
CA ILE A 26 5.71 8.66 11.49
C ILE A 26 6.78 7.56 11.52
N ASP A 27 7.77 7.67 12.40
CA ASP A 27 8.80 6.64 12.61
C ASP A 27 8.20 5.29 12.99
N LYS A 28 7.14 5.29 13.82
CA LYS A 28 6.46 4.04 14.20
C LYS A 28 5.80 3.36 13.00
N TYR A 29 5.17 4.11 12.10
CA TYR A 29 4.64 3.56 10.85
C TYR A 29 5.77 3.01 9.97
N ALA A 30 6.86 3.78 9.80
CA ALA A 30 8.01 3.36 9.01
C ALA A 30 8.64 2.06 9.53
N ASP A 31 8.85 1.96 10.85
CA ASP A 31 9.43 0.80 11.52
C ASP A 31 8.57 -0.45 11.34
N LEU A 32 7.25 -0.33 11.46
CA LEU A 32 6.33 -1.46 11.29
C LEU A 32 6.29 -1.93 9.83
N LEU A 33 6.17 -0.99 8.89
CA LEU A 33 6.17 -1.31 7.46
C LEU A 33 7.51 -1.91 7.02
N GLY A 34 8.62 -1.41 7.54
CA GLY A 34 9.97 -1.91 7.24
C GLY A 34 10.25 -3.33 7.72
N LYS A 35 9.51 -3.82 8.71
CA LYS A 35 9.60 -5.21 9.21
C LYS A 35 8.80 -6.21 8.39
N ILE A 36 7.87 -5.73 7.54
CA ILE A 36 7.04 -6.62 6.72
C ILE A 36 7.86 -7.12 5.52
N THR A 37 8.05 -8.43 5.48
CA THR A 37 8.71 -9.10 4.36
C THR A 37 7.75 -9.30 3.19
N LYS A 38 8.22 -9.00 1.98
CA LYS A 38 7.50 -9.27 0.72
C LYS A 38 7.68 -10.75 0.28
N PRO A 39 6.71 -11.36 -0.41
CA PRO A 39 5.38 -10.82 -0.69
C PRO A 39 4.47 -10.85 0.54
N ILE A 40 3.53 -9.90 0.60
CA ILE A 40 2.43 -9.92 1.55
C ILE A 40 1.28 -10.79 1.02
N THR A 41 0.36 -11.20 1.89
CA THR A 41 -0.86 -11.90 1.47
C THR A 41 -1.92 -10.91 1.00
N LEU A 42 -2.95 -11.39 0.27
CA LEU A 42 -4.06 -10.54 -0.17
C LEU A 42 -4.82 -9.94 1.02
N ASP A 43 -5.08 -10.72 2.06
CA ASP A 43 -5.75 -10.25 3.29
C ASP A 43 -4.96 -9.11 3.96
N GLU A 44 -3.63 -9.23 4.01
CA GLU A 44 -2.76 -8.18 4.54
C GLU A 44 -2.83 -6.93 3.65
N ALA A 45 -2.86 -7.12 2.33
CA ALA A 45 -2.95 -6.00 1.39
C ALA A 45 -4.26 -5.20 1.57
N HIS A 46 -5.40 -5.85 1.80
CA HIS A 46 -6.69 -5.19 2.07
C HIS A 46 -6.68 -4.32 3.34
N ILE A 47 -5.82 -4.66 4.30
CA ILE A 47 -5.61 -3.85 5.50
C ILE A 47 -4.66 -2.71 5.18
N LEU A 48 -3.50 -3.03 4.60
CA LEU A 48 -2.43 -2.08 4.34
C LEU A 48 -2.85 -0.98 3.35
N ILE A 49 -3.70 -1.27 2.36
CA ILE A 49 -4.11 -0.25 1.38
C ILE A 49 -5.01 0.84 1.98
N LYS A 50 -5.63 0.57 3.13
CA LYS A 50 -6.41 1.56 3.87
C LYS A 50 -5.53 2.49 4.72
N LEU A 51 -4.23 2.22 4.79
CA LEU A 51 -3.29 3.06 5.54
C LEU A 51 -2.88 4.32 4.77
N PHE A 52 -3.09 4.36 3.45
CA PHE A 52 -2.85 5.57 2.67
C PHE A 52 -3.74 6.72 3.21
N PRO A 53 -3.18 7.90 3.53
CA PRO A 53 -3.99 9.07 3.83
C PRO A 53 -4.66 9.61 2.57
N PRO A 54 -5.63 10.51 2.72
CA PRO A 54 -6.25 11.20 1.60
C PRO A 54 -5.26 12.02 0.76
N THR A 55 -4.27 12.66 1.41
CA THR A 55 -3.26 13.54 0.78
C THR A 55 -1.82 13.07 1.04
N ALA A 56 -0.81 13.87 0.68
CA ALA A 56 0.60 13.47 0.63
C ALA A 56 1.15 12.96 1.97
N LEU A 57 2.18 12.12 1.88
CA LEU A 57 2.80 11.40 3.00
C LEU A 57 4.26 11.86 3.21
N TYR A 58 4.75 11.63 4.43
CA TYR A 58 6.11 11.94 4.89
C TYR A 58 7.23 11.03 4.30
N GLY A 59 7.11 10.57 3.06
CA GLY A 59 8.11 9.72 2.39
C GLY A 59 7.96 8.20 2.62
N ILE A 60 7.00 7.77 3.45
CA ILE A 60 6.76 6.35 3.79
C ILE A 60 5.89 5.65 2.73
N GLU A 61 5.17 6.41 1.91
CA GLU A 61 4.27 5.95 0.86
C GLU A 61 4.89 4.90 -0.06
N TRP A 62 6.18 5.03 -0.36
CA TRP A 62 6.88 4.14 -1.27
C TRP A 62 7.03 2.73 -0.70
N THR A 63 7.32 2.62 0.61
CA THR A 63 7.41 1.33 1.27
C THR A 63 6.06 0.63 1.21
N LEU A 64 4.98 1.36 1.52
CA LEU A 64 3.61 0.84 1.45
C LEU A 64 3.21 0.46 0.03
N LEU A 65 3.46 1.33 -0.95
CA LEU A 65 3.17 1.09 -2.37
C LEU A 65 3.80 -0.21 -2.85
N HIS A 66 5.10 -0.40 -2.60
CA HIS A 66 5.80 -1.60 -3.03
C HIS A 66 5.41 -2.86 -2.22
N LEU A 67 4.86 -2.71 -1.00
CA LEU A 67 4.27 -3.83 -0.27
C LEU A 67 2.98 -4.28 -0.96
N ILE A 68 2.08 -3.35 -1.30
CA ILE A 68 0.85 -3.65 -2.04
C ILE A 68 1.16 -4.31 -3.38
N GLU A 69 2.10 -3.77 -4.15
CA GLU A 69 2.49 -4.34 -5.45
C GLU A 69 3.04 -5.76 -5.36
N SER A 70 3.64 -6.14 -4.22
CA SER A 70 4.21 -7.46 -4.04
C SER A 70 3.17 -8.59 -4.04
N VAL A 71 1.89 -8.28 -3.83
CA VAL A 71 0.80 -9.27 -3.90
C VAL A 71 0.41 -9.58 -5.34
N TYR A 72 0.69 -8.68 -6.29
CA TYR A 72 0.18 -8.79 -7.65
C TYR A 72 0.63 -10.06 -8.39
N PRO A 73 1.91 -10.50 -8.32
CA PRO A 73 2.35 -11.74 -8.95
C PRO A 73 1.62 -12.99 -8.42
N GLU A 74 1.13 -12.94 -7.18
CA GLU A 74 0.51 -14.07 -6.45
C GLU A 74 -1.04 -14.01 -6.49
N THR A 75 -1.64 -13.06 -7.22
CA THR A 75 -3.10 -12.86 -7.25
C THR A 75 -3.65 -12.62 -8.66
N GLU A 76 -4.96 -12.75 -8.78
CA GLU A 76 -5.67 -12.50 -10.03
C GLU A 76 -5.81 -11.00 -10.30
N PHE A 77 -5.76 -10.62 -11.58
CA PHE A 77 -5.90 -9.22 -12.01
C PHE A 77 -7.15 -8.54 -11.45
N ILE A 78 -8.28 -9.24 -11.44
CA ILE A 78 -9.56 -8.72 -10.93
C ILE A 78 -9.45 -8.41 -9.44
N LYS A 79 -8.95 -9.35 -8.64
CA LYS A 79 -8.76 -9.19 -7.18
C LYS A 79 -7.81 -8.04 -6.85
N TYR A 80 -6.71 -7.92 -7.58
CA TYR A 80 -5.78 -6.81 -7.37
C TYR A 80 -6.40 -5.45 -7.76
N LYS A 81 -7.22 -5.42 -8.82
CA LYS A 81 -7.94 -4.21 -9.21
C LYS A 81 -9.02 -3.82 -8.18
N GLU A 82 -9.73 -4.79 -7.61
CA GLU A 82 -10.67 -4.57 -6.50
C GLU A 82 -9.96 -4.02 -5.27
N LEU A 83 -8.82 -4.62 -4.90
CA LEU A 83 -7.96 -4.14 -3.83
C LEU A 83 -7.61 -2.66 -4.02
N ILE A 84 -7.13 -2.25 -5.21
CA ILE A 84 -6.77 -0.86 -5.51
C ILE A 84 -7.93 0.12 -5.26
N ASN A 85 -9.18 -0.30 -5.49
CA ASN A 85 -10.34 0.57 -5.26
C ASN A 85 -10.61 0.86 -3.78
N GLU A 86 -10.05 0.08 -2.85
CA GLU A 86 -10.13 0.32 -1.41
C GLU A 86 -9.12 1.36 -0.92
N CYS A 87 -8.25 1.87 -1.78
CA CYS A 87 -7.29 2.91 -1.43
C CYS A 87 -8.02 4.22 -1.10
N ASN A 88 -7.73 4.76 0.08
CA ASN A 88 -8.30 6.03 0.57
C ASN A 88 -7.73 7.25 -0.16
N SER A 89 -6.55 7.12 -0.77
CA SER A 89 -5.92 8.19 -1.57
C SER A 89 -6.29 8.06 -3.05
N VAL A 90 -6.81 9.15 -3.62
CA VAL A 90 -7.06 9.21 -5.08
C VAL A 90 -5.75 9.13 -5.86
N GLU A 91 -4.72 9.86 -5.41
CA GLU A 91 -3.42 9.92 -6.09
C GLU A 91 -2.72 8.56 -6.11
N PHE A 92 -2.61 7.88 -4.96
CA PHE A 92 -1.98 6.55 -4.92
C PHE A 92 -2.82 5.50 -5.62
N ARG A 93 -4.16 5.62 -5.60
CA ARG A 93 -5.02 4.74 -6.38
C ARG A 93 -4.72 4.86 -7.87
N GLU A 94 -4.66 6.08 -8.40
CA GLU A 94 -4.31 6.32 -9.81
C GLU A 94 -2.92 5.81 -10.15
N MET A 95 -1.95 6.02 -9.26
CA MET A 95 -0.58 5.51 -9.42
C MET A 95 -0.54 3.97 -9.49
N LEU A 96 -1.25 3.28 -8.60
CA LEU A 96 -1.36 1.81 -8.62
C LEU A 96 -2.03 1.30 -9.89
N VAL A 97 -3.09 1.96 -10.37
CA VAL A 97 -3.76 1.62 -11.64
C VAL A 97 -2.81 1.80 -12.82
N GLN A 98 -2.08 2.91 -12.89
CA GLN A 98 -1.11 3.17 -13.95
C GLN A 98 -0.03 2.09 -13.99
N ARG A 99 0.56 1.76 -12.84
CA ARG A 99 1.60 0.73 -12.75
C ARG A 99 1.08 -0.66 -13.08
N LEU A 100 -0.14 -1.00 -12.65
CA LEU A 100 -0.81 -2.24 -13.04
C LEU A 100 -0.96 -2.32 -14.56
N ASN A 101 -1.45 -1.27 -15.21
CA ASN A 101 -1.61 -1.23 -16.67
C ASN A 101 -0.26 -1.36 -17.40
N ASN A 102 0.78 -0.66 -16.93
CA ASN A 102 2.13 -0.76 -17.49
C ASN A 102 2.67 -2.19 -17.39
N SER A 103 2.44 -2.88 -16.26
CA SER A 103 2.84 -4.29 -16.10
C SER A 103 2.14 -5.21 -17.11
N GLN A 104 0.89 -4.93 -17.48
CA GLN A 104 0.16 -5.72 -18.48
C GLN A 104 0.65 -5.44 -19.89
N GLN A 105 0.89 -4.18 -20.24
CA GLN A 105 1.42 -3.81 -21.55
C GLN A 105 2.77 -4.48 -21.80
N ASN A 106 3.69 -4.43 -20.82
CA ASN A 106 4.99 -5.11 -20.92
C ASN A 106 4.90 -6.64 -21.05
N LYS A 107 3.85 -7.27 -20.51
CA LYS A 107 3.59 -8.71 -20.72
C LYS A 107 3.10 -9.03 -22.14
N VAL A 108 2.45 -8.08 -22.81
CA VAL A 108 1.93 -8.23 -24.18
C VAL A 108 3.00 -7.96 -25.22
N THR A 109 3.92 -7.01 -24.98
CA THR A 109 4.96 -6.63 -25.95
C THR A 109 6.15 -7.60 -25.99
N ASN A 110 6.35 -8.43 -24.97
CA ASN A 110 7.44 -9.42 -24.87
C ASN A 110 7.02 -10.84 -25.34
N LYS A 111 5.97 -10.95 -26.18
CA LYS A 111 5.56 -12.18 -26.86
C LYS A 111 5.75 -12.02 -28.37
#